data_AF-A0A9X8VBG6-F1
#
_entry.id   AF-A0A9X8VBG6-F1
#
_cell.length_a   1.000
_cell.length_b   1.000
_cell.length_c   1.000
_cell.angle_alpha   90.00
_cell.angle_beta   90.00
_cell.angle_gamma   90.00
#
_symmetry.space_group_name_H-M   'P 1'
#
loop_
_entity.id
_entity.type
_entity.pdbx_description
1 polymer ?
#
loop_
_entity_poly.entity_id
_entity_poly.type
_entity_poly.pdbx_seq_one_letter_code
_entity_poly.pdbx_strand_id
1 'polypeptide(L)'
;VFLPNTDWVREAMGQVRPTLMCAVPRFYEKIFSAVHEKVARAPWLRRALFHWAIVCGERKFLQERAGKPLGKLFELSHRWADKLVLSKLRGILGGRVRFLPAAG
;
A
#
# COMPACT_ATOMS: atom_id res chain seq x y z
N VAL A 1 -11.95 19.38 -9.22
CA VAL A 1 -12.92 18.66 -10.08
C VAL A 1 -13.80 17.83 -9.16
N PHE A 2 -15.11 18.07 -9.18
CA PHE A 2 -16.06 17.23 -8.44
C PHE A 2 -16.32 15.95 -9.23
N LEU A 3 -16.21 14.79 -8.58
CA LEU A 3 -16.46 13.50 -9.21
C LEU A 3 -17.80 12.96 -8.68
N PRO A 4 -18.84 12.82 -9.51
CA PRO A 4 -20.17 12.36 -9.09
C PRO A 4 -20.20 10.86 -8.76
N ASN A 5 -19.24 10.07 -9.24
CA ASN A 5 -19.13 8.64 -8.96
C ASN A 5 -17.81 8.33 -8.23
N THR A 6 -17.92 7.60 -7.12
CA THR A 6 -16.80 7.16 -6.27
C THR A 6 -15.82 6.24 -7.01
N ASP A 7 -16.27 5.52 -8.04
CA ASP A 7 -15.39 4.61 -8.79
C ASP A 7 -14.35 5.38 -9.63
N TRP A 8 -14.66 6.61 -10.06
CA TRP A 8 -13.74 7.48 -10.79
C TRP A 8 -12.61 8.03 -9.91
N VAL A 9 -12.77 7.98 -8.58
CA VAL A 9 -11.71 8.38 -7.64
C VAL A 9 -10.44 7.55 -7.87
N ARG A 10 -10.59 6.27 -8.26
CA ARG A 10 -9.43 5.40 -8.51
C ARG A 10 -8.64 5.82 -9.75
N GLU A 11 -9.32 6.21 -10.82
CA GLU A 11 -8.67 6.72 -12.03
C GLU A 11 -8.04 8.09 -11.79
N ALA A 12 -8.75 8.96 -11.07
CA ALA A 12 -8.24 10.26 -10.67
C ALA A 12 -6.99 10.14 -9.78
N MET A 13 -6.93 9.18 -8.86
CA MET A 13 -5.73 8.92 -8.05
C MET A 13 -4.51 8.54 -8.90
N GLY A 14 -4.71 7.76 -9.97
CA GLY A 14 -3.64 7.38 -10.89
C GLY A 14 -3.06 8.56 -11.68
N GLN A 15 -3.90 9.55 -12.00
CA GLN A 15 -3.53 10.77 -12.72
C GLN A 15 -2.91 11.83 -11.79
N VAL A 16 -3.58 12.12 -10.68
CA VAL A 16 -3.19 13.17 -9.73
C VAL A 16 -1.95 12.78 -8.93
N ARG A 17 -1.76 11.47 -8.66
CA ARG A 17 -0.63 10.94 -7.88
C ARG A 17 -0.40 11.73 -6.58
N PRO A 18 -1.40 11.80 -5.69
CA PRO A 18 -1.34 12.65 -4.52
C PRO A 18 -0.18 12.24 -3.60
N THR A 19 0.49 13.23 -3.02
CA THR A 19 1.52 13.01 -1.99
C THR A 19 0.89 12.95 -0.60
N LEU A 20 -0.19 13.71 -0.41
CA LEU A 20 -1.00 13.80 0.81
C LEU A 20 -2.47 13.72 0.40
N MET A 21 -3.28 12.96 1.13
CA MET A 21 -4.73 12.91 0.92
C MET A 21 -5.44 12.57 2.23
N CYS A 22 -6.41 13.39 2.62
CA CYS A 22 -7.35 13.06 3.68
C CYS A 22 -8.52 12.29 3.06
N ALA A 23 -8.83 11.10 3.58
CA ALA A 23 -9.96 10.31 3.10
C ALA A 23 -10.77 9.76 4.28
N VAL A 24 -12.04 9.42 4.02
CA VAL A 24 -12.91 8.80 5.02
C VAL A 24 -12.54 7.33 5.28
N PRO A 25 -12.74 6.80 6.51
CA PRO A 25 -12.42 5.41 6.85
C PRO A 25 -12.98 4.37 5.87
N ARG A 26 -14.23 4.54 5.45
CA ARG A 26 -14.92 3.66 4.49
C ARG A 26 -14.21 3.55 3.13
N PHE A 27 -13.46 4.56 2.73
CA PHE A 27 -12.66 4.52 1.50
C PHE A 27 -11.51 3.51 1.62
N TYR A 28 -10.80 3.53 2.76
CA TYR A 28 -9.71 2.58 3.02
C TYR A 28 -10.23 1.15 3.14
N GLU A 29 -11.38 0.95 3.78
CA GLU A 29 -12.03 -0.36 3.85
C GLU A 29 -12.32 -0.93 2.45
N LYS A 30 -12.89 -0.12 1.54
CA LYS A 30 -13.17 -0.56 0.16
C LYS A 30 -11.88 -0.95 -0.58
N ILE A 31 -10.80 -0.19 -0.40
CA ILE A 31 -9.50 -0.50 -1.01
C ILE A 31 -8.91 -1.79 -0.42
N PHE A 32 -8.95 -1.92 0.91
CA PHE A 32 -8.45 -3.10 1.61
C PHE A 32 -9.17 -4.37 1.14
N SER A 33 -10.51 -4.35 1.11
CA SER A 33 -11.33 -5.46 0.61
C SER A 33 -11.00 -5.79 -0.84
N ALA A 34 -10.88 -4.80 -1.72
CA ALA A 34 -10.53 -5.03 -3.13
C ALA A 34 -9.11 -5.63 -3.32
N VAL A 35 -8.14 -5.23 -2.48
CA VAL A 35 -6.80 -5.83 -2.47
C VAL A 35 -6.87 -7.26 -1.95
N HIS A 36 -7.59 -7.49 -0.84
CA HIS A 36 -7.71 -8.80 -0.23
C HIS A 36 -8.41 -9.81 -1.16
N GLU A 37 -9.47 -9.40 -1.86
CA GLU A 37 -10.11 -10.22 -2.88
C GLU A 37 -9.16 -10.57 -4.03
N LYS A 38 -8.33 -9.62 -4.50
CA LYS A 38 -7.34 -9.89 -5.55
C LYS A 38 -6.28 -10.90 -5.08
N VAL A 39 -5.84 -10.79 -3.83
CA VAL A 39 -4.90 -11.73 -3.23
C VAL A 39 -5.56 -13.10 -3.04
N ALA A 40 -6.81 -13.14 -2.58
CA ALA A 40 -7.61 -14.34 -2.46
C ALA A 40 -7.86 -15.02 -3.82
N ARG A 41 -7.94 -14.30 -4.93
CA ARG A 41 -8.04 -14.94 -6.26
C ARG A 41 -6.68 -15.39 -6.82
N ALA A 42 -5.58 -14.97 -6.22
CA ALA A 42 -4.24 -15.30 -6.70
C ALA A 42 -3.78 -16.71 -6.24
N PRO A 43 -2.85 -17.34 -6.99
CA PRO A 43 -2.22 -18.60 -6.60
C PRO A 43 -1.54 -18.52 -5.23
N TRP A 44 -1.42 -19.68 -4.56
CA TRP A 44 -0.82 -19.81 -3.22
C TRP A 44 0.53 -19.08 -3.09
N LEU A 45 1.37 -19.15 -4.13
CA LEU A 45 2.68 -18.52 -4.16
C LEU A 45 2.60 -16.98 -4.08
N ARG A 46 1.63 -16.37 -4.78
CA ARG A 46 1.40 -14.92 -4.74
C ARG A 46 0.81 -14.47 -3.41
N ARG A 47 -0.05 -15.30 -2.80
CA ARG A 47 -0.57 -15.03 -1.44
C ARG A 47 0.55 -15.06 -0.41
N ALA A 48 1.41 -16.07 -0.44
CA ALA A 48 2.56 -16.18 0.44
C ALA A 48 3.52 -15.00 0.27
N LEU A 49 3.82 -14.61 -0.96
CA LEU A 49 4.65 -13.44 -1.26
C LEU A 49 4.03 -12.14 -0.76
N PHE A 50 2.71 -11.97 -0.92
CA PHE A 50 1.99 -10.81 -0.40
C PHE A 50 2.12 -10.73 1.12
N HIS A 51 1.84 -11.82 1.82
CA HIS A 51 1.91 -11.86 3.27
C HIS A 51 3.34 -11.61 3.78
N TRP A 52 4.34 -12.24 3.15
CA TRP A 52 5.75 -11.99 3.43
C TRP A 52 6.14 -10.52 3.23
N ALA A 53 5.67 -9.90 2.14
CA ALA A 53 5.96 -8.49 1.87
C ALA A 53 5.35 -7.54 2.90
N ILE A 54 4.13 -7.83 3.38
CA ILE A 54 3.48 -7.07 4.45
C ILE A 54 4.29 -7.17 5.75
N VAL A 55 4.67 -8.37 6.16
CA VAL A 55 5.50 -8.60 7.36
C VAL A 55 6.86 -7.90 7.25
N CYS A 56 7.50 -7.94 6.08
CA CYS A 56 8.74 -7.20 5.84
C CYS A 56 8.55 -5.68 5.96
N GLY A 57 7.46 -5.13 5.42
CA GLY A 57 7.14 -3.71 5.53
C GLY A 57 6.88 -3.28 6.97
N GLU A 58 6.09 -4.06 7.72
CA GLU A 58 5.79 -3.81 9.13
C GLU A 58 7.07 -3.84 9.98
N ARG A 59 7.91 -4.86 9.82
CA ARG A 59 9.17 -4.96 10.56
C ARG A 59 10.14 -3.82 10.22
N LYS A 60 10.11 -3.31 8.98
CA LYS A 60 10.85 -2.09 8.63
C LYS A 60 10.30 -0.88 9.37
N PHE A 61 8.99 -0.66 9.30
CA PHE A 61 8.32 0.46 9.96
C PHE A 61 8.57 0.49 11.47
N LEU A 62 8.49 -0.67 12.15
CA LEU A 62 8.77 -0.79 13.57
C LEU A 62 10.23 -0.46 13.92
N GLN A 63 11.18 -0.89 13.11
CA GLN A 63 12.60 -0.61 13.34
C GLN A 63 12.96 0.86 13.07
N GLU A 64 12.41 1.46 12.00
CA GLU A 64 12.56 2.90 11.75
C GLU A 64 11.97 3.72 12.89
N ARG A 65 10.79 3.35 13.40
CA ARG A 65 10.16 4.00 14.56
C ARG A 65 10.96 3.82 15.86
N ALA A 66 11.64 2.69 16.01
CA ALA A 66 12.53 2.41 17.13
C ALA A 66 13.95 3.00 16.97
N GLY A 67 14.25 3.68 15.86
CA GLY A 67 15.58 4.25 15.58
C GLY A 67 16.69 3.21 15.40
N LYS A 68 16.34 1.93 15.16
CA LYS A 68 17.32 0.85 15.02
C LYS A 68 17.73 0.68 13.56
N PRO A 69 19.04 0.54 13.26
CA PRO A 69 19.49 0.31 11.90
C PRO A 69 19.03 -1.06 11.42
N LEU A 70 18.48 -1.10 10.21
CA LEU A 70 18.11 -2.33 9.53
C LEU A 70 19.39 -3.04 9.06
N GLY A 71 19.55 -4.33 9.38
CA GLY A 71 20.66 -5.11 8.82
C GLY A 71 20.60 -5.12 7.29
N LYS A 72 21.76 -5.00 6.61
CA LYS A 72 21.87 -4.91 5.13
C LYS A 72 21.12 -6.03 4.38
N LEU A 73 21.09 -7.23 4.95
CA LEU A 73 20.35 -8.38 4.40
C LEU A 73 18.83 -8.15 4.39
N PHE A 74 18.31 -7.57 5.47
CA PHE A 74 16.89 -7.26 5.60
C PHE A 74 16.50 -6.05 4.73
N GLU A 75 17.42 -5.12 4.51
CA GLU A 75 17.22 -4.02 3.58
C GLU A 75 17.06 -4.53 2.15
N LEU A 76 17.86 -5.53 1.76
CA LEU A 76 17.73 -6.18 0.46
C LEU A 76 16.39 -6.90 0.32
N SER A 77 15.99 -7.70 1.31
CA SER A 77 14.69 -8.39 1.30
C SER A 77 13.53 -7.41 1.22
N HIS A 78 13.61 -6.29 1.95
CA HIS A 78 12.64 -5.22 1.85
C HIS A 78 12.60 -4.63 0.44
N ARG A 79 13.74 -4.38 -0.22
CA ARG A 79 13.75 -3.88 -1.61
C ARG A 79 13.03 -4.83 -2.57
N TRP A 80 13.18 -6.14 -2.38
CA TRP A 80 12.46 -7.15 -3.16
C TRP A 80 10.96 -7.14 -2.87
N ALA A 81 10.56 -7.15 -1.59
CA ALA A 81 9.18 -7.00 -1.16
C ALA A 81 8.54 -5.74 -1.75
N ASP A 82 9.31 -4.65 -1.76
CA ASP A 82 8.88 -3.36 -2.25
C ASP A 82 8.62 -3.37 -3.76
N LYS A 83 9.58 -3.87 -4.52
CA LYS A 83 9.48 -3.94 -5.99
C LYS A 83 8.38 -4.91 -6.46
N LEU A 84 8.14 -6.00 -5.72
CA LEU A 84 7.20 -7.03 -6.15
C LEU A 84 5.75 -6.76 -5.72
N VAL A 85 5.55 -6.22 -4.51
CA VAL A 85 4.23 -6.09 -3.89
C VAL A 85 3.93 -4.65 -3.45
N LEU A 86 4.75 -4.04 -2.60
CA LEU A 86 4.40 -2.77 -1.96
C LEU A 86 4.34 -1.60 -2.95
N SER A 87 5.17 -1.60 -4.00
CA SER A 87 5.12 -0.62 -5.10
C SER A 87 3.80 -0.69 -5.86
N LYS A 88 3.26 -1.89 -6.10
CA LYS A 88 1.96 -2.08 -6.75
C LYS A 88 0.82 -1.60 -5.86
N LEU A 89 0.90 -1.87 -4.56
CA LEU A 89 -0.07 -1.36 -3.58
C LEU A 89 -0.07 0.16 -3.55
N ARG A 90 1.11 0.80 -3.47
CA ARG A 90 1.25 2.25 -3.54
C ARG A 90 0.73 2.80 -4.86
N GLY A 91 0.96 2.09 -5.97
CA GLY A 91 0.43 2.47 -7.30
C GLY A 91 -1.09 2.60 -7.35
N ILE A 92 -1.84 1.78 -6.60
CA ILE A 92 -3.31 1.88 -6.51
C ILE A 92 -3.73 3.22 -5.89
N LEU A 93 -2.91 3.77 -4.99
CA LEU A 93 -3.16 5.03 -4.30
C LEU A 93 -2.48 6.23 -5.00
N GLY A 94 -1.91 6.04 -6.20
CA GLY A 94 -1.23 7.09 -6.96
C GLY A 94 0.30 7.10 -6.84
N GLY A 95 0.90 6.13 -6.15
CA GLY A 95 2.35 5.83 -6.17
C GLY A 95 3.25 6.75 -5.34
N ARG A 96 2.90 8.03 -5.18
CA ARG A 96 3.69 9.04 -4.44
C ARG A 96 3.20 9.33 -3.03
N VAL A 97 2.30 8.50 -2.54
CA VAL A 97 1.68 8.69 -1.23
C VAL A 97 2.72 8.65 -0.12
N ARG A 98 2.77 9.72 0.69
CA ARG A 98 3.59 9.80 1.90
C ARG A 98 2.76 9.78 3.18
N PHE A 99 1.57 10.37 3.16
CA PHE A 99 0.70 10.42 4.33
C PHE A 99 -0.77 10.42 3.93
N LEU A 100 -1.55 9.56 4.59
CA LEU A 100 -2.97 9.35 4.33
C LEU A 100 -3.73 9.36 5.66
N PRO A 101 -3.99 10.54 6.24
CA PRO A 101 -4.82 10.61 7.42
C PRO A 101 -6.25 10.18 7.07
N ALA A 102 -6.86 9.42 7.97
CA ALA A 102 -8.28 9.17 7.93
C ALA A 102 -8.98 10.22 8.78
N ALA A 103 -10.01 10.86 8.23
CA ALA A 103 -10.86 11.80 8.94
C ALA A 103 -12.31 11.45 8.63
N GLY A 104 -13.11 11.23 9.68
CA GLY A 104 -14.49 10.79 9.58
C GLY A 104 -15.04 10.41 10.95
#